data_AF-A0A2D5EVE7-F1
#
_entry.id   AF-A0A2D5EVE7-F1
#
_cell.length_a   1.000
_cell.length_b   1.000
_cell.length_c   1.000
_cell.angle_alpha   90.00
_cell.angle_beta   90.00
_cell.angle_gamma   90.00
#
_symmetry.space_group_name_H-M   'P 1'
#
loop_
_entity.id
_entity.type
_entity.pdbx_description
1 polymer ?
#
loop_
_entity_poly.entity_id
_entity_poly.type
_entity_poly.pdbx_seq_one_letter_code
_entity_poly.pdbx_strand_id
1 'polypeptide(L)'
;MRFFTGAALSLGLLLASGPARAQCVDTDGDGCEECPPARDPADDGPDADMDGLCDAGEIAAGTDPMDADTDDDGVRDGDEPAWSEDTDMDGAPNAADPDADDDGLFDGTELGVETPDDATDGAAGFFVADADPTTTTDPLVADTDMGGVPDGFEDRNGDGAVDEGEGDPNDAADDDPAADADMDGLPDLLEGFADPDGDDLPNALDPDSDGDGIADAEEEGDGDPATAPVDTDGDGVPDWLDEDSDGDGVPDAEEAGDGDLETPARDSDEDGVADFREEDSDGDGLSDAEEAGADPSAPRDTDGDGLPDFADPDADGDGIADVDEAGADTDGDGTPDHLDEDADGDGVFDREEAGDDDLATPPVSSDRDGLPDFRDPDSDADGVPDATDNCRIVPNRDQLDLDGNGAGDVCDGDLDGDGWADEDDNCPFVPNADQADEDGDGQGDACTGEPEEPGVSGGSADCAAGGSPGSGAALLALVALALRRRR
;
A
#
# COMPACT_ATOMS: atom_id res chain seq x y z
N MET A 1 -76.95 72.08 34.50
CA MET A 1 -77.30 73.24 35.36
C MET A 1 -76.48 73.14 36.64
N ARG A 2 -75.84 74.26 37.03
CA ARG A 2 -75.08 74.55 38.28
C ARG A 2 -73.61 74.05 38.29
N PHE A 3 -72.59 74.88 38.02
CA PHE A 3 -71.98 76.06 38.69
C PHE A 3 -71.15 75.77 39.95
N PHE A 4 -69.82 76.03 39.85
CA PHE A 4 -68.80 76.58 40.78
C PHE A 4 -68.71 76.00 42.22
N THR A 5 -67.58 75.85 42.91
CA THR A 5 -66.31 76.61 43.04
C THR A 5 -65.42 75.80 44.02
N GLY A 6 -64.10 75.95 44.01
CA GLY A 6 -63.30 75.72 45.22
C GLY A 6 -61.85 75.30 45.00
N ALA A 7 -60.93 76.26 45.07
CA ALA A 7 -59.49 76.07 45.09
C ALA A 7 -58.97 75.58 46.46
N ALA A 8 -57.85 74.84 46.47
CA ALA A 8 -56.54 75.29 47.01
C ALA A 8 -55.67 74.20 47.66
N LEU A 9 -54.37 74.31 47.35
CA LEU A 9 -53.15 74.05 48.15
C LEU A 9 -52.48 72.65 48.19
N SER A 10 -51.35 72.60 47.46
CA SER A 10 -49.99 72.10 47.80
C SER A 10 -49.79 70.86 48.69
N LEU A 11 -49.04 69.88 48.18
CA LEU A 11 -47.66 69.57 48.62
C LEU A 11 -47.03 68.55 47.64
N GLY A 12 -45.78 68.79 47.20
CA GLY A 12 -45.07 67.90 46.27
C GLY A 12 -44.55 66.62 46.93
N LEU A 13 -44.31 65.59 46.12
CA LEU A 13 -43.27 64.60 46.38
C LEU A 13 -42.81 63.93 45.08
N LEU A 14 -41.48 63.82 45.00
CA LEU A 14 -40.60 63.35 43.94
C LEU A 14 -41.05 62.06 43.22
N LEU A 15 -40.88 62.06 41.90
CA LEU A 15 -40.50 60.88 41.13
C LEU A 15 -39.09 60.47 41.59
N ALA A 16 -38.96 59.34 42.28
CA ALA A 16 -37.66 58.70 42.46
C ALA A 16 -37.33 57.94 41.17
N SER A 17 -36.65 58.61 40.25
CA SER A 17 -35.72 57.97 39.34
C SER A 17 -34.61 57.33 40.18
N GLY A 18 -34.33 56.05 39.93
CA GLY A 18 -33.24 55.32 40.59
C GLY A 18 -31.89 56.02 40.39
N PRO A 19 -30.86 55.66 41.20
CA PRO A 19 -29.54 56.23 41.04
C PRO A 19 -29.03 55.94 39.63
N ALA A 20 -28.53 56.97 38.95
CA ALA A 20 -27.83 56.81 37.68
C ALA A 20 -26.61 55.91 37.91
N ARG A 21 -26.46 54.85 37.10
CA ARG A 21 -25.18 54.14 36.97
C ARG A 21 -24.14 55.16 36.50
N ALA A 22 -22.94 55.11 37.07
CA ALA A 22 -21.80 55.80 36.49
C ALA A 22 -21.65 55.27 35.05
N GLN A 23 -21.40 56.17 34.11
CA GLN A 23 -21.15 55.79 32.72
C GLN A 23 -19.70 55.35 32.69
N CYS A 24 -19.46 54.11 32.27
CA CYS A 24 -18.11 53.68 31.92
C CYS A 24 -17.69 54.48 30.67
N VAL A 25 -16.42 54.85 30.59
CA VAL A 25 -15.88 55.68 29.50
C VAL A 25 -14.54 55.11 29.13
N ASP A 26 -14.42 54.74 27.87
CA ASP A 26 -13.16 54.48 27.18
C ASP A 26 -12.35 55.80 27.14
N THR A 27 -11.29 55.87 27.96
CA THR A 27 -10.53 57.11 28.21
C THR A 27 -9.25 57.19 27.37
N ASP A 28 -8.69 56.04 27.01
CA ASP A 28 -7.48 55.85 26.21
C ASP A 28 -7.74 55.47 24.75
N GLY A 29 -8.96 55.04 24.41
CA GLY A 29 -9.43 54.85 23.04
C GLY A 29 -9.21 53.44 22.49
N ASP A 30 -9.02 52.46 23.38
CA ASP A 30 -8.83 51.03 23.10
C ASP A 30 -10.14 50.30 22.78
N GLY A 31 -11.29 50.92 23.09
CA GLY A 31 -12.62 50.32 22.92
C GLY A 31 -13.21 49.73 24.21
N CYS A 32 -12.48 49.78 25.31
CA CYS A 32 -12.80 49.22 26.61
C CYS A 32 -13.34 50.31 27.56
N GLU A 33 -14.58 50.18 28.05
CA GLU A 33 -15.13 51.23 28.92
C GLU A 33 -14.60 51.13 30.37
N GLU A 34 -13.68 52.03 30.77
CA GLU A 34 -13.18 52.12 32.15
C GLU A 34 -14.27 52.57 33.16
N CYS A 35 -14.35 51.95 34.35
CA CYS A 35 -15.45 52.23 35.30
C CYS A 35 -15.00 52.40 36.78
N PRO A 36 -14.99 53.64 37.36
CA PRO A 36 -14.62 53.85 38.77
C PRO A 36 -15.81 54.02 39.76
N PRO A 37 -15.74 53.57 41.04
CA PRO A 37 -14.72 52.75 41.71
C PRO A 37 -15.20 51.32 42.06
N ALA A 38 -14.47 50.30 41.61
CA ALA A 38 -14.69 48.90 41.95
C ALA A 38 -14.42 48.59 43.43
N ARG A 39 -15.34 47.83 44.05
CA ARG A 39 -15.16 47.06 45.30
C ARG A 39 -16.04 45.80 45.27
N ASP A 40 -16.05 45.10 44.16
CA ASP A 40 -16.58 43.74 44.06
C ASP A 40 -15.58 42.93 43.22
N PRO A 41 -14.91 41.90 43.77
CA PRO A 41 -13.95 41.05 43.05
C PRO A 41 -14.66 39.97 42.20
N ALA A 42 -15.77 40.34 41.59
CA ALA A 42 -16.61 39.53 40.70
C ALA A 42 -17.38 40.42 39.70
N ASP A 43 -16.93 41.67 39.57
CA ASP A 43 -17.38 42.74 38.68
C ASP A 43 -16.08 43.40 38.23
N ASP A 44 -15.21 42.56 37.67
CA ASP A 44 -13.96 42.93 37.01
C ASP A 44 -14.34 43.69 35.72
N GLY A 45 -13.42 44.43 35.12
CA GLY A 45 -13.72 45.38 34.05
C GLY A 45 -14.24 44.69 32.78
N PRO A 46 -14.32 45.42 31.65
CA PRO A 46 -14.40 44.79 30.33
C PRO A 46 -13.11 44.04 29.92
N ASP A 47 -12.14 43.94 30.83
CA ASP A 47 -10.78 43.39 30.72
C ASP A 47 -10.52 42.75 32.10
N ALA A 48 -10.39 41.41 32.14
CA ALA A 48 -10.46 40.65 33.39
C ALA A 48 -9.11 40.19 33.93
N ASP A 49 -8.10 39.99 33.09
CA ASP A 49 -6.72 39.64 33.44
C ASP A 49 -5.74 40.83 33.36
N MET A 50 -6.16 41.96 32.79
CA MET A 50 -5.41 43.23 32.71
C MET A 50 -4.21 43.20 31.76
N ASP A 51 -4.32 42.44 30.68
CA ASP A 51 -3.34 42.33 29.60
C ASP A 51 -3.36 43.57 28.67
N GLY A 52 -4.54 44.20 28.51
CA GLY A 52 -4.78 45.34 27.63
C GLY A 52 -5.85 45.09 26.55
N LEU A 53 -6.38 43.88 26.46
CA LEU A 53 -7.50 43.49 25.61
C LEU A 53 -8.82 43.51 26.40
N CYS A 54 -9.90 43.14 25.74
CA CYS A 54 -11.20 43.05 26.41
C CYS A 54 -11.79 41.68 26.25
N ASP A 55 -12.53 41.21 27.27
CA ASP A 55 -13.10 39.87 27.29
C ASP A 55 -13.94 39.59 26.04
N ALA A 56 -14.60 40.62 25.50
CA ALA A 56 -15.44 40.49 24.31
C ALA A 56 -14.64 40.46 22.98
N GLY A 57 -13.45 41.08 22.96
CA GLY A 57 -12.48 41.03 21.87
C GLY A 57 -11.73 39.71 21.86
N GLU A 58 -11.24 39.28 23.01
CA GLU A 58 -10.53 38.01 23.23
C GLU A 58 -11.39 36.81 22.81
N ILE A 59 -12.61 36.70 23.35
CA ILE A 59 -13.58 35.66 22.92
C ILE A 59 -13.86 35.70 21.40
N ALA A 60 -13.78 36.87 20.78
CA ALA A 60 -14.06 37.02 19.36
C ALA A 60 -12.86 36.67 18.48
N ALA A 61 -11.63 36.87 18.97
CA ALA A 61 -10.38 36.52 18.29
C ALA A 61 -10.03 35.05 18.50
N GLY A 62 -10.22 34.52 19.71
CA GLY A 62 -9.88 33.14 20.04
C GLY A 62 -9.14 32.97 21.36
N THR A 63 -8.68 34.07 21.98
CA THR A 63 -7.87 34.07 23.20
C THR A 63 -8.69 33.90 24.50
N ASP A 64 -8.07 33.57 25.65
CA ASP A 64 -8.76 33.36 26.94
C ASP A 64 -8.82 34.64 27.77
N PRO A 65 -10.01 35.25 28.00
CA PRO A 65 -10.17 36.48 28.78
C PRO A 65 -9.69 36.49 30.24
N MET A 66 -9.24 35.34 30.73
CA MET A 66 -8.81 35.16 32.11
C MET A 66 -7.33 34.78 32.20
N ASP A 67 -6.65 34.75 31.05
CA ASP A 67 -5.25 34.43 30.89
C ASP A 67 -4.58 35.52 30.07
N ALA A 68 -3.65 36.26 30.67
CA ALA A 68 -3.06 37.43 30.04
C ALA A 68 -1.97 37.09 29.00
N ASP A 69 -1.72 35.80 28.80
CA ASP A 69 -0.72 35.18 27.93
C ASP A 69 -1.30 33.81 27.56
N THR A 70 -2.13 33.76 26.52
CA THR A 70 -2.97 32.60 26.20
C THR A 70 -2.19 31.40 25.66
N ASP A 71 -1.09 31.65 24.95
CA ASP A 71 -0.22 30.64 24.34
C ASP A 71 1.03 30.30 25.18
N ASP A 72 1.24 30.99 26.30
CA ASP A 72 2.33 30.74 27.25
C ASP A 72 3.73 30.94 26.61
N ASP A 73 3.83 31.81 25.60
CA ASP A 73 5.04 32.12 24.85
C ASP A 73 5.95 33.14 25.58
N GLY A 74 5.45 33.77 26.65
CA GLY A 74 6.16 34.75 27.46
C GLY A 74 5.81 36.21 27.19
N VAL A 75 4.99 36.48 26.18
CA VAL A 75 4.42 37.78 25.82
C VAL A 75 3.03 37.86 26.46
N ARG A 76 2.19 38.79 26.05
CA ARG A 76 0.85 38.98 26.61
C ARG A 76 -0.02 39.31 25.42
N ASP A 77 -1.24 38.77 25.39
CA ASP A 77 -2.13 38.92 24.24
C ASP A 77 -2.23 40.38 23.75
N GLY A 78 -2.35 41.34 24.68
CA GLY A 78 -2.42 42.77 24.38
C GLY A 78 -1.11 43.47 23.95
N ASP A 79 0.04 42.84 24.17
CA ASP A 79 1.37 43.32 23.78
C ASP A 79 1.85 42.74 22.44
N GLU A 80 1.20 41.69 21.90
CA GLU A 80 1.59 41.07 20.63
C GLU A 80 1.32 41.91 19.38
N PRO A 81 2.17 41.74 18.35
CA PRO A 81 1.96 42.35 17.06
C PRO A 81 0.77 41.70 16.35
N ALA A 82 -0.22 42.52 16.00
CA ALA A 82 -1.40 42.07 15.25
C ALA A 82 -2.23 40.94 15.90
N TRP A 83 -2.12 40.73 17.21
CA TRP A 83 -2.81 39.78 18.13
C TRP A 83 -4.12 39.08 17.71
N SER A 84 -4.98 39.70 16.90
CA SER A 84 -6.27 39.14 16.47
C SER A 84 -6.29 38.62 15.03
N GLU A 85 -5.22 38.86 14.29
CA GLU A 85 -4.99 38.27 12.97
C GLU A 85 -4.38 36.87 13.15
N ASP A 86 -4.28 36.15 12.05
CA ASP A 86 -3.86 34.75 11.92
C ASP A 86 -2.91 34.78 10.71
N THR A 87 -1.61 34.83 11.00
CA THR A 87 -0.56 35.21 10.05
C THR A 87 -0.15 34.05 9.15
N ASP A 88 0.04 32.88 9.76
CA ASP A 88 0.42 31.58 9.21
C ASP A 88 -0.79 30.79 8.63
N MET A 89 -2.01 31.12 9.07
CA MET A 89 -3.28 30.51 8.64
C MET A 89 -3.57 29.12 9.21
N ASP A 90 -2.99 28.74 10.36
CA ASP A 90 -3.32 27.50 11.07
C ASP A 90 -4.70 27.54 11.75
N GLY A 91 -5.26 28.74 11.92
CA GLY A 91 -6.56 29.02 12.51
C GLY A 91 -6.54 29.41 13.99
N ALA A 92 -5.37 29.56 14.61
CA ALA A 92 -5.14 30.30 15.83
C ALA A 92 -4.85 31.77 15.50
N PRO A 93 -5.32 32.74 16.31
CA PRO A 93 -4.81 34.10 16.19
C PRO A 93 -3.40 34.17 16.79
N ASN A 94 -2.57 35.12 16.34
CA ASN A 94 -1.19 35.37 16.81
C ASN A 94 -1.01 35.59 18.33
N ALA A 95 -2.10 35.60 19.10
CA ALA A 95 -2.09 35.75 20.55
C ALA A 95 -2.57 34.51 21.31
N ALA A 96 -2.85 33.45 20.56
CA ALA A 96 -3.08 32.12 21.09
C ALA A 96 -2.23 31.11 20.30
N ASP A 97 -1.17 31.61 19.68
CA ASP A 97 -0.26 30.91 18.82
C ASP A 97 1.17 31.30 19.24
N PRO A 98 1.93 30.36 19.83
CA PRO A 98 3.26 30.68 20.35
C PRO A 98 4.34 30.92 19.29
N ASP A 99 4.06 30.66 18.01
CA ASP A 99 4.97 30.88 16.87
C ASP A 99 4.16 31.44 15.70
N ALA A 100 3.86 32.74 15.74
CA ALA A 100 2.83 33.34 14.91
C ALA A 100 3.15 33.35 13.40
N ASP A 101 4.37 33.03 12.98
CA ASP A 101 4.72 32.85 11.57
C ASP A 101 5.26 31.46 11.21
N ASP A 102 5.20 30.53 12.17
CA ASP A 102 5.46 29.09 12.02
C ASP A 102 6.88 28.80 11.52
N ASP A 103 7.85 29.57 12.00
CA ASP A 103 9.24 29.54 11.52
C ASP A 103 10.20 28.75 12.43
N GLY A 104 9.70 28.31 13.59
CA GLY A 104 10.41 27.55 14.61
C GLY A 104 10.98 28.38 15.75
N LEU A 105 10.81 29.70 15.75
CA LEU A 105 11.27 30.62 16.78
C LEU A 105 10.10 31.32 17.48
N PHE A 106 9.82 30.93 18.73
CA PHE A 106 8.68 31.51 19.47
C PHE A 106 8.71 33.04 19.60
N ASP A 107 7.55 33.67 19.44
CA ASP A 107 7.29 35.12 19.49
C ASP A 107 8.01 35.83 20.65
N GLY A 108 7.96 35.23 21.85
CA GLY A 108 8.65 35.73 23.03
C GLY A 108 10.17 35.82 22.87
N THR A 109 10.80 34.82 22.25
CA THR A 109 12.24 34.85 21.96
C THR A 109 12.55 35.96 20.95
N GLU A 110 11.76 36.06 19.89
CA GLU A 110 11.96 37.03 18.81
C GLU A 110 11.82 38.49 19.26
N LEU A 111 10.84 38.76 20.14
CA LEU A 111 10.65 40.08 20.76
C LEU A 111 11.71 40.39 21.83
N GLY A 112 12.57 39.43 22.14
CA GLY A 112 13.70 39.52 23.03
C GLY A 112 13.34 39.47 24.52
N VAL A 113 12.41 38.59 24.87
CA VAL A 113 11.90 38.43 26.24
C VAL A 113 12.89 37.62 27.08
N GLU A 114 13.76 38.31 27.82
CA GLU A 114 14.69 37.66 28.77
C GLU A 114 13.97 37.02 29.99
N THR A 115 12.76 37.50 30.31
CA THR A 115 11.97 37.04 31.45
C THR A 115 10.48 37.08 31.10
N PRO A 116 9.76 35.97 31.25
CA PRO A 116 8.37 35.88 30.82
C PRO A 116 7.48 36.69 31.77
N ASP A 117 6.24 36.95 31.36
CA ASP A 117 5.25 37.55 32.23
C ASP A 117 4.92 36.64 33.43
N ASP A 118 4.24 37.18 34.45
CA ASP A 118 3.77 36.39 35.58
C ASP A 118 2.58 35.47 35.19
N ALA A 119 1.92 35.73 34.05
CA ALA A 119 0.82 34.95 33.49
C ALA A 119 1.28 33.64 32.84
N THR A 120 2.39 33.66 32.09
CA THR A 120 3.00 32.53 31.39
C THR A 120 3.13 31.25 32.24
N ASP A 121 2.49 30.16 31.83
CA ASP A 121 2.73 28.82 32.35
C ASP A 121 3.96 28.19 31.69
N GLY A 122 5.14 28.41 32.27
CA GLY A 122 6.38 27.77 31.81
C GLY A 122 6.40 26.22 31.90
N ALA A 123 5.30 25.56 32.24
CA ALA A 123 5.11 24.12 32.05
C ALA A 123 4.51 23.75 30.67
N ALA A 124 3.92 24.70 29.94
CA ALA A 124 3.43 24.53 28.58
C ALA A 124 4.58 24.27 27.60
N GLY A 125 5.69 24.99 27.78
CA GLY A 125 6.94 24.75 27.04
C GLY A 125 7.16 25.66 25.85
N PHE A 126 6.31 26.66 25.65
CA PHE A 126 6.35 27.62 24.54
C PHE A 126 7.17 28.88 24.81
N PHE A 127 7.70 29.05 26.03
CA PHE A 127 8.64 30.13 26.33
C PHE A 127 10.08 29.63 26.39
N VAL A 128 10.94 30.20 25.52
CA VAL A 128 12.40 30.16 25.64
C VAL A 128 12.91 31.56 25.98
N ALA A 129 13.82 31.65 26.95
CA ALA A 129 14.32 32.94 27.39
C ALA A 129 15.44 33.41 26.47
N ASP A 130 15.27 34.58 25.87
CA ASP A 130 16.28 35.18 25.01
C ASP A 130 17.61 35.43 25.76
N ALA A 131 18.69 34.90 25.19
CA ALA A 131 20.06 34.97 25.65
C ALA A 131 20.81 36.23 25.16
N ASP A 132 20.37 36.87 24.07
CA ASP A 132 20.83 38.16 23.57
C ASP A 132 19.68 39.04 23.00
N PRO A 133 19.03 39.89 23.83
CA PRO A 133 17.94 40.79 23.40
C PRO A 133 18.40 41.99 22.57
N THR A 134 19.53 41.85 21.89
CA THR A 134 19.98 42.75 20.85
C THR A 134 19.89 42.15 19.45
N THR A 135 19.60 40.85 19.35
CA THR A 135 19.26 40.09 18.15
C THR A 135 17.80 39.69 18.28
N THR A 136 16.93 40.43 17.59
CA THR A 136 15.46 40.28 17.65
C THR A 136 14.96 40.23 16.22
N THR A 137 13.97 39.40 15.96
CA THR A 137 13.33 39.18 14.67
C THR A 137 11.92 39.78 14.66
N ASP A 138 11.13 39.55 13.61
CA ASP A 138 9.76 40.04 13.47
C ASP A 138 8.79 38.85 13.48
N PRO A 139 7.99 38.64 14.55
CA PRO A 139 7.15 37.43 14.74
C PRO A 139 6.03 37.20 13.74
N LEU A 140 5.96 38.05 12.72
CA LEU A 140 4.96 37.97 11.66
C LEU A 140 5.61 37.75 10.29
N VAL A 141 6.91 37.47 10.28
CA VAL A 141 7.77 37.33 9.12
C VAL A 141 8.80 36.22 9.39
N ALA A 142 8.43 35.00 8.98
CA ALA A 142 9.23 33.78 9.09
C ALA A 142 10.66 33.83 8.50
N ASP A 143 11.08 34.93 7.87
CA ASP A 143 12.44 35.18 7.38
C ASP A 143 12.64 36.70 7.46
N THR A 144 13.17 37.15 8.61
CA THR A 144 13.25 38.57 8.97
C THR A 144 14.07 39.38 7.96
N ASP A 145 15.12 38.78 7.40
CA ASP A 145 16.07 39.48 6.54
C ASP A 145 15.89 39.26 5.03
N MET A 146 14.97 38.34 4.68
CA MET A 146 14.59 37.94 3.33
C MET A 146 15.73 37.24 2.57
N GLY A 147 16.53 36.48 3.30
CA GLY A 147 17.65 35.67 2.86
C GLY A 147 17.25 34.33 2.24
N GLY A 148 16.10 33.81 2.69
CA GLY A 148 15.46 32.58 2.23
C GLY A 148 15.47 31.45 3.27
N VAL A 149 16.20 31.60 4.37
CA VAL A 149 16.22 30.65 5.49
C VAL A 149 15.37 31.25 6.63
N PRO A 150 14.48 30.47 7.26
CA PRO A 150 13.67 30.96 8.36
C PRO A 150 14.46 31.29 9.63
N ASP A 151 13.93 32.19 10.46
CA ASP A 151 14.67 32.69 11.62
C ASP A 151 14.92 31.55 12.63
N GLY A 152 13.93 30.70 12.88
CA GLY A 152 14.08 29.50 13.73
C GLY A 152 15.06 28.45 13.19
N PHE A 153 15.23 28.36 11.87
CA PHE A 153 16.24 27.48 11.26
C PHE A 153 17.66 28.00 11.46
N GLU A 154 17.80 29.33 11.41
CA GLU A 154 19.06 30.01 11.68
C GLU A 154 19.40 30.01 13.18
N ASP A 155 18.42 30.13 14.07
CA ASP A 155 18.54 30.00 15.53
C ASP A 155 17.98 28.66 16.04
N ARG A 156 18.64 27.57 15.65
CA ARG A 156 18.19 26.19 15.92
C ARG A 156 17.97 25.85 17.39
N ASN A 157 18.58 26.60 18.31
CA ASN A 157 18.44 26.35 19.73
C ASN A 157 17.31 27.20 20.37
N GLY A 158 16.77 28.15 19.60
CA GLY A 158 15.64 29.01 19.92
C GLY A 158 15.90 29.97 21.08
N ASP A 159 17.15 30.33 21.35
CA ASP A 159 17.54 31.20 22.48
C ASP A 159 17.80 32.65 22.10
N GLY A 160 17.49 33.05 20.87
CA GLY A 160 17.56 34.43 20.36
C GLY A 160 18.98 34.94 20.16
N ALA A 161 20.02 34.12 20.38
CA ALA A 161 21.42 34.55 20.27
C ALA A 161 22.14 33.92 19.08
N VAL A 162 22.86 34.76 18.32
CA VAL A 162 23.72 34.28 17.22
C VAL A 162 24.93 33.52 17.77
N ASP A 163 24.89 32.19 17.69
CA ASP A 163 25.83 31.29 18.34
C ASP A 163 26.81 30.61 17.35
N GLU A 164 27.84 29.92 17.87
CA GLU A 164 28.85 29.29 17.01
C GLU A 164 28.31 28.03 16.32
N GLY A 165 27.89 28.15 15.06
CA GLY A 165 27.38 27.04 14.25
C GLY A 165 25.95 27.23 13.76
N GLU A 166 25.31 28.32 14.18
CA GLU A 166 24.01 28.83 13.76
C GLU A 166 24.17 29.95 12.73
N GLY A 167 23.06 30.28 12.05
CA GLY A 167 22.91 31.43 11.16
C GLY A 167 22.71 32.73 11.94
N ASP A 168 22.60 33.85 11.24
CA ASP A 168 22.21 35.13 11.82
C ASP A 168 20.90 35.55 11.17
N PRO A 169 19.74 35.42 11.86
CA PRO A 169 18.39 35.77 11.36
C PRO A 169 18.24 37.22 10.83
N ASN A 170 19.30 38.01 10.88
CA ASN A 170 19.36 39.40 10.46
C ASN A 170 20.48 39.70 9.42
N ASP A 171 21.20 38.69 8.90
CA ASP A 171 22.22 38.84 7.84
C ASP A 171 22.11 37.82 6.67
N ALA A 172 21.19 38.10 5.73
CA ALA A 172 20.92 37.41 4.46
C ALA A 172 22.11 37.06 3.52
N ALA A 173 23.34 37.37 3.94
CA ALA A 173 24.57 37.06 3.25
C ALA A 173 25.28 35.80 3.79
N ASP A 174 24.88 35.26 4.94
CA ASP A 174 25.41 34.01 5.46
C ASP A 174 24.52 32.78 5.21
N ASP A 175 23.30 32.95 4.71
CA ASP A 175 22.51 31.88 4.08
C ASP A 175 23.33 31.15 3.00
N ASP A 176 23.43 29.83 3.17
CA ASP A 176 24.03 28.96 2.16
C ASP A 176 22.92 28.28 1.35
N PRO A 177 22.66 28.69 0.10
CA PRO A 177 21.64 28.06 -0.75
C PRO A 177 22.04 26.66 -1.24
N ALA A 178 23.18 26.15 -0.76
CA ALA A 178 23.65 24.79 -0.98
C ALA A 178 23.91 24.07 0.35
N ALA A 179 23.34 24.58 1.46
CA ALA A 179 23.11 23.77 2.64
C ALA A 179 22.22 22.59 2.24
N ASP A 180 22.51 21.47 2.90
CA ASP A 180 22.00 20.12 2.66
C ASP A 180 22.24 19.43 4.02
N ALA A 181 21.26 19.59 4.90
CA ALA A 181 21.41 19.38 6.33
C ALA A 181 21.31 17.90 6.72
N ASP A 182 20.49 17.13 6.02
CA ASP A 182 20.27 15.70 6.22
C ASP A 182 21.16 14.82 5.29
N MET A 183 21.77 15.41 4.26
CA MET A 183 22.75 14.81 3.34
C MET A 183 22.14 13.84 2.32
N ASP A 184 20.89 14.07 1.92
CA ASP A 184 20.16 13.29 0.93
C ASP A 184 20.55 13.64 -0.52
N GLY A 185 21.01 14.87 -0.77
CA GLY A 185 21.36 15.39 -2.09
C GLY A 185 20.55 16.60 -2.54
N LEU A 186 19.44 16.88 -1.86
CA LEU A 186 18.61 18.06 -2.03
C LEU A 186 19.16 19.22 -1.20
N PRO A 187 19.08 20.47 -1.69
CA PRO A 187 19.43 21.63 -0.88
C PRO A 187 18.26 22.08 0.00
N ASP A 188 18.50 22.42 1.27
CA ASP A 188 17.47 22.83 2.25
C ASP A 188 16.44 23.85 1.69
N LEU A 189 16.91 24.82 0.89
CA LEU A 189 16.06 25.85 0.29
C LEU A 189 15.15 25.35 -0.85
N LEU A 190 15.48 24.22 -1.46
CA LEU A 190 14.69 23.55 -2.48
C LEU A 190 13.60 22.70 -1.84
N GLU A 191 13.95 21.93 -0.82
CA GLU A 191 13.02 21.11 -0.02
C GLU A 191 12.02 22.01 0.71
N GLY A 192 12.53 23.10 1.27
CA GLY A 192 11.75 24.01 2.09
C GLY A 192 11.64 23.51 3.54
N PHE A 193 10.80 24.20 4.29
CA PHE A 193 10.74 24.08 5.75
C PHE A 193 9.34 23.70 6.24
N ALA A 194 8.51 23.16 5.34
CA ALA A 194 7.23 22.59 5.70
C ALA A 194 7.43 21.18 6.27
N ASP A 195 6.46 20.70 7.04
CA ASP A 195 6.34 19.34 7.59
C ASP A 195 4.98 18.77 7.11
N PRO A 196 4.92 18.18 5.91
CA PRO A 196 3.68 17.71 5.29
C PRO A 196 3.17 16.40 5.91
N ASP A 197 4.07 15.52 6.33
CA ASP A 197 3.75 14.19 6.86
C ASP A 197 3.44 14.22 8.39
N GLY A 198 3.86 15.29 9.07
CA GLY A 198 3.56 15.61 10.46
C GLY A 198 4.41 14.84 11.46
N ASP A 199 5.66 14.51 11.12
CA ASP A 199 6.58 13.74 11.97
C ASP A 199 7.42 14.60 12.96
N ASP A 200 7.24 15.93 12.92
CA ASP A 200 8.00 16.96 13.62
C ASP A 200 9.41 17.24 13.02
N LEU A 201 9.69 16.78 11.79
CA LEU A 201 10.86 17.15 10.99
C LEU A 201 10.39 17.88 9.72
N PRO A 202 10.88 19.10 9.47
CA PRO A 202 10.65 19.74 8.20
C PRO A 202 11.46 19.08 7.09
N ASN A 203 10.96 19.11 5.85
CA ASN A 203 11.56 18.47 4.67
C ASN A 203 13.09 18.61 4.60
N ALA A 204 13.62 19.84 4.75
CA ALA A 204 15.07 20.11 4.76
C ALA A 204 15.91 19.34 5.82
N LEU A 205 15.27 18.62 6.74
CA LEU A 205 15.88 17.81 7.79
C LEU A 205 15.34 16.37 7.81
N ASP A 206 14.37 16.07 6.96
CA ASP A 206 13.66 14.81 6.92
C ASP A 206 14.15 13.95 5.73
N PRO A 207 14.72 12.77 5.97
CA PRO A 207 15.13 11.87 4.89
C PRO A 207 13.98 11.20 4.09
N ASP A 208 12.72 11.41 4.48
CA ASP A 208 11.48 10.81 3.93
C ASP A 208 10.32 11.82 4.09
N SER A 209 10.36 12.89 3.28
CA SER A 209 9.57 14.12 3.46
C SER A 209 8.04 13.95 3.36
N ASP A 210 7.53 12.91 2.70
CA ASP A 210 6.10 12.61 2.62
C ASP A 210 5.69 11.36 3.43
N GLY A 211 6.67 10.70 4.06
CA GLY A 211 6.47 9.64 5.03
C GLY A 211 5.92 8.34 4.42
N ASP A 212 6.19 8.11 3.13
CA ASP A 212 5.73 6.96 2.39
C ASP A 212 6.64 5.72 2.59
N GLY A 213 7.85 5.92 3.12
CA GLY A 213 8.83 4.87 3.37
C GLY A 213 9.83 4.65 2.24
N ILE A 214 9.89 5.56 1.27
CA ILE A 214 10.95 5.78 0.29
C ILE A 214 11.75 6.99 0.78
N ALA A 215 13.03 7.07 0.40
CA ALA A 215 13.87 8.18 0.82
C ALA A 215 13.95 9.24 -0.30
N ASP A 216 13.94 10.51 0.07
CA ASP A 216 14.04 11.66 -0.83
C ASP A 216 15.23 11.51 -1.82
N ALA A 217 16.35 10.98 -1.34
CA ALA A 217 17.55 10.71 -2.15
C ALA A 217 17.33 9.69 -3.29
N GLU A 218 16.45 8.71 -3.10
CA GLU A 218 16.07 7.71 -4.11
C GLU A 218 15.03 8.30 -5.09
N GLU A 219 14.19 9.21 -4.61
CA GLU A 219 13.11 9.86 -5.35
C GLU A 219 13.58 11.07 -6.18
N GLU A 220 14.64 11.76 -5.77
CA GLU A 220 15.31 12.78 -6.60
C GLU A 220 15.96 12.13 -7.84
N GLY A 221 16.35 10.85 -7.75
CA GLY A 221 16.81 10.00 -8.85
C GLY A 221 18.19 10.31 -9.45
N ASP A 222 18.59 11.58 -9.63
CA ASP A 222 19.85 11.94 -10.31
C ASP A 222 20.97 12.52 -9.44
N GLY A 223 20.67 12.90 -8.19
CA GLY A 223 21.63 13.38 -7.20
C GLY A 223 22.45 14.59 -7.67
N ASP A 224 21.93 15.34 -8.66
CA ASP A 224 22.52 16.59 -9.15
C ASP A 224 21.61 17.75 -8.76
N PRO A 225 21.92 18.50 -7.68
CA PRO A 225 21.08 19.64 -7.24
C PRO A 225 21.02 20.81 -8.24
N ALA A 226 21.63 20.67 -9.42
CA ALA A 226 21.52 21.62 -10.53
C ALA A 226 20.47 21.23 -11.59
N THR A 227 19.89 20.02 -11.50
CA THR A 227 18.72 19.58 -12.27
C THR A 227 17.43 19.88 -11.48
N ALA A 228 16.30 19.80 -12.17
CA ALA A 228 15.03 19.86 -11.46
C ALA A 228 14.78 18.46 -10.88
N PRO A 229 14.16 18.36 -9.69
CA PRO A 229 13.68 17.10 -9.15
C PRO A 229 12.87 16.31 -10.18
N VAL A 230 12.84 14.99 -10.01
CA VAL A 230 11.98 14.11 -10.81
C VAL A 230 10.51 14.41 -10.47
N ASP A 231 9.66 14.25 -11.47
CA ASP A 231 8.22 14.52 -11.48
C ASP A 231 7.69 13.55 -12.54
N THR A 232 7.38 12.33 -12.08
CA THR A 232 7.16 11.15 -12.92
C THR A 232 5.86 11.27 -13.71
N ASP A 233 4.75 11.66 -13.09
CA ASP A 233 3.45 11.84 -13.74
C ASP A 233 3.27 13.22 -14.44
N GLY A 234 4.07 14.21 -14.06
CA GLY A 234 4.05 15.56 -14.63
C GLY A 234 2.96 16.48 -14.06
N ASP A 235 2.43 16.22 -12.87
CA ASP A 235 1.42 17.04 -12.20
C ASP A 235 2.00 18.34 -11.59
N GLY A 236 3.30 18.33 -11.33
CA GLY A 236 4.10 19.43 -10.81
C GLY A 236 4.43 19.36 -9.31
N VAL A 237 4.09 18.28 -8.62
CA VAL A 237 4.69 17.83 -7.36
C VAL A 237 5.91 16.96 -7.73
N PRO A 238 7.08 17.19 -7.12
CA PRO A 238 8.22 16.27 -7.26
C PRO A 238 7.96 14.92 -6.60
N ASP A 239 8.55 13.83 -7.13
CA ASP A 239 8.39 12.47 -6.60
C ASP A 239 8.58 12.40 -5.06
N TRP A 240 9.65 13.00 -4.51
CA TRP A 240 9.95 13.03 -3.05
C TRP A 240 8.92 13.75 -2.15
N LEU A 241 7.83 14.24 -2.73
CA LEU A 241 6.73 14.90 -2.03
C LEU A 241 5.35 14.45 -2.57
N ASP A 242 5.34 13.48 -3.47
CA ASP A 242 4.14 13.02 -4.17
C ASP A 242 3.75 11.63 -3.67
N GLU A 243 2.61 11.53 -2.98
CA GLU A 243 2.13 10.26 -2.40
C GLU A 243 1.72 9.19 -3.46
N ASP A 244 1.82 9.50 -4.76
CA ASP A 244 1.41 8.71 -5.94
C ASP A 244 2.20 9.20 -7.17
N SER A 245 3.52 8.98 -7.17
CA SER A 245 4.51 9.57 -8.11
C SER A 245 4.22 9.29 -9.58
N ASP A 246 3.65 8.15 -9.91
CA ASP A 246 3.33 7.76 -11.29
C ASP A 246 1.87 8.06 -11.69
N GLY A 247 1.03 8.38 -10.72
CA GLY A 247 -0.35 8.82 -10.87
C GLY A 247 -1.31 7.71 -11.31
N ASP A 248 -0.98 6.45 -11.04
CA ASP A 248 -1.82 5.30 -11.37
C ASP A 248 -2.94 5.08 -10.32
N GLY A 249 -2.74 5.59 -9.09
CA GLY A 249 -3.67 5.54 -7.97
C GLY A 249 -3.39 4.47 -6.92
N VAL A 250 -2.30 3.71 -7.05
CA VAL A 250 -1.64 2.97 -5.97
C VAL A 250 -0.68 3.93 -5.28
N PRO A 251 -0.71 4.07 -3.95
CA PRO A 251 0.21 4.98 -3.26
C PRO A 251 1.63 4.41 -3.22
N ASP A 252 2.63 5.29 -3.35
CA ASP A 252 4.05 4.96 -3.32
C ASP A 252 4.44 4.14 -2.08
N ALA A 253 3.81 4.40 -0.93
CA ALA A 253 3.99 3.62 0.30
C ALA A 253 3.66 2.11 0.18
N GLU A 254 2.74 1.73 -0.70
CA GLU A 254 2.42 0.31 -0.98
C GLU A 254 3.34 -0.29 -2.06
N GLU A 255 4.09 0.56 -2.76
CA GLU A 255 5.05 0.25 -3.82
C GLU A 255 6.50 0.24 -3.32
N ALA A 256 6.78 0.94 -2.22
CA ALA A 256 8.06 1.02 -1.52
C ALA A 256 8.64 -0.35 -1.13
N GLY A 257 7.77 -1.37 -0.95
CA GLY A 257 8.16 -2.71 -0.55
C GLY A 257 8.09 -2.93 0.96
N ASP A 258 9.22 -2.89 1.67
CA ASP A 258 9.24 -3.12 3.13
C ASP A 258 9.25 -1.83 3.98
N GLY A 259 9.31 -0.66 3.33
CA GLY A 259 9.31 0.67 3.95
C GLY A 259 10.55 0.94 4.83
N ASP A 260 11.65 0.20 4.63
CA ASP A 260 12.94 0.49 5.27
C ASP A 260 13.79 1.38 4.35
N LEU A 261 13.99 2.64 4.74
CA LEU A 261 14.83 3.62 4.01
C LEU A 261 16.27 3.15 3.74
N GLU A 262 16.75 2.12 4.45
CA GLU A 262 18.08 1.53 4.21
C GLU A 262 18.07 0.42 3.14
N THR A 263 16.89 0.02 2.67
CA THR A 263 16.70 -0.87 1.53
C THR A 263 16.28 -0.06 0.31
N PRO A 264 16.78 -0.41 -0.90
CA PRO A 264 16.26 0.20 -2.11
C PRO A 264 14.77 -0.10 -2.25
N ALA A 265 14.03 0.85 -2.82
CA ALA A 265 12.65 0.66 -3.26
C ALA A 265 12.51 -0.60 -4.12
N ARG A 266 11.31 -1.17 -4.14
CA ARG A 266 11.00 -2.37 -4.92
C ARG A 266 11.14 -2.07 -6.43
N ASP A 267 11.61 -3.08 -7.15
CA ASP A 267 11.78 -3.13 -8.62
C ASP A 267 11.41 -4.56 -9.00
N SER A 268 10.11 -4.77 -9.24
CA SER A 268 9.49 -6.10 -9.31
C SER A 268 9.85 -6.85 -10.59
N ASP A 269 10.00 -6.15 -11.73
CA ASP A 269 10.38 -6.74 -13.01
C ASP A 269 11.91 -6.76 -13.29
N GLU A 270 12.70 -6.17 -12.39
CA GLU A 270 14.16 -6.01 -12.46
C GLU A 270 14.65 -5.21 -13.70
N ASP A 271 13.86 -4.28 -14.25
CA ASP A 271 14.26 -3.43 -15.38
C ASP A 271 15.14 -2.22 -14.98
N GLY A 272 15.11 -1.88 -13.70
CA GLY A 272 15.89 -0.81 -13.08
C GLY A 272 15.16 0.53 -12.97
N VAL A 273 13.86 0.56 -13.22
CA VAL A 273 12.92 1.54 -12.65
C VAL A 273 12.31 0.90 -11.40
N ALA A 274 11.88 1.73 -10.44
CA ALA A 274 11.29 1.25 -9.20
C ALA A 274 9.77 1.34 -9.32
N ASP A 275 9.07 0.43 -8.64
CA ASP A 275 7.61 0.23 -8.75
C ASP A 275 6.82 1.54 -8.63
N PHE A 276 7.12 2.38 -7.64
CA PHE A 276 6.46 3.69 -7.42
C PHE A 276 6.54 4.69 -8.59
N ARG A 277 7.29 4.35 -9.65
CA ARG A 277 7.42 5.16 -10.87
C ARG A 277 6.83 4.48 -12.10
N GLU A 278 6.06 3.40 -11.95
CA GLU A 278 5.60 2.54 -13.03
C GLU A 278 4.14 2.11 -12.94
N GLU A 279 3.35 2.42 -13.99
CA GLU A 279 1.93 2.03 -14.06
C GLU A 279 1.69 0.48 -14.16
N ASP A 280 2.75 -0.34 -14.14
CA ASP A 280 2.79 -1.80 -14.43
C ASP A 280 4.08 -2.40 -13.83
N SER A 281 4.11 -2.57 -12.50
CA SER A 281 5.32 -2.88 -11.71
C SER A 281 5.98 -4.22 -12.03
N ASP A 282 5.20 -5.26 -12.34
CA ASP A 282 5.72 -6.60 -12.65
C ASP A 282 5.91 -6.84 -14.17
N GLY A 283 5.42 -5.91 -14.99
CA GLY A 283 5.59 -5.89 -16.44
C GLY A 283 4.82 -7.00 -17.18
N ASP A 284 3.76 -7.53 -16.59
CA ASP A 284 2.93 -8.58 -17.17
C ASP A 284 1.94 -8.02 -18.23
N GLY A 285 1.71 -6.71 -18.21
CA GLY A 285 0.84 -5.96 -19.12
C GLY A 285 -0.60 -5.75 -18.64
N LEU A 286 -0.88 -6.05 -17.38
CA LEU A 286 -1.93 -5.45 -16.57
C LEU A 286 -1.39 -4.12 -16.01
N SER A 287 -1.97 -3.60 -14.95
CA SER A 287 -1.59 -2.29 -14.42
C SER A 287 -1.92 -2.29 -12.96
N ASP A 288 -1.13 -1.61 -12.16
CA ASP A 288 -1.17 -1.78 -10.72
C ASP A 288 -2.54 -1.38 -10.15
N ALA A 289 -3.13 -0.31 -10.70
CA ALA A 289 -4.51 0.08 -10.41
C ALA A 289 -5.60 -0.99 -10.71
N GLU A 290 -5.40 -1.86 -11.71
CA GLU A 290 -6.31 -2.97 -12.03
C GLU A 290 -6.15 -4.15 -11.04
N GLU A 291 -4.94 -4.36 -10.52
CA GLU A 291 -4.53 -5.52 -9.70
C GLU A 291 -4.64 -5.26 -8.20
N ALA A 292 -4.21 -4.08 -7.74
CA ALA A 292 -4.35 -3.61 -6.35
C ALA A 292 -5.79 -3.76 -5.82
N GLY A 293 -6.77 -3.68 -6.73
CA GLY A 293 -8.13 -4.12 -6.48
C GLY A 293 -9.06 -2.99 -6.06
N ALA A 294 -9.85 -3.20 -5.01
CA ALA A 294 -10.91 -2.25 -4.65
C ALA A 294 -10.45 -1.12 -3.73
N ASP A 295 -9.33 -1.31 -3.05
CA ASP A 295 -8.78 -0.42 -2.03
C ASP A 295 -7.26 -0.40 -2.21
N PRO A 296 -6.71 0.56 -3.00
CA PRO A 296 -5.28 0.60 -3.31
C PRO A 296 -4.37 0.75 -2.08
N SER A 297 -4.83 1.40 -1.01
CA SER A 297 -4.10 1.50 0.27
C SER A 297 -4.16 0.23 1.14
N ALA A 298 -4.58 -0.89 0.54
CA ALA A 298 -4.68 -2.21 1.14
C ALA A 298 -4.74 -3.22 -0.03
N PRO A 299 -3.67 -3.28 -0.83
CA PRO A 299 -3.69 -3.98 -2.10
C PRO A 299 -3.95 -5.47 -1.90
N ARG A 300 -4.47 -6.10 -2.95
CA ARG A 300 -4.76 -7.53 -2.94
C ARG A 300 -3.45 -8.33 -2.91
N ASP A 301 -3.49 -9.45 -2.19
CA ASP A 301 -2.46 -10.48 -2.12
C ASP A 301 -3.24 -11.80 -2.17
N THR A 302 -3.32 -12.40 -3.36
CA THR A 302 -4.26 -13.46 -3.70
C THR A 302 -3.80 -14.81 -3.16
N ASP A 303 -2.51 -15.15 -3.26
CA ASP A 303 -1.95 -16.40 -2.76
C ASP A 303 -1.50 -16.33 -1.26
N GLY A 304 -1.31 -15.12 -0.72
CA GLY A 304 -0.94 -14.86 0.66
C GLY A 304 0.55 -15.02 0.96
N ASP A 305 1.44 -14.89 -0.04
CA ASP A 305 2.89 -15.01 0.13
C ASP A 305 3.56 -13.74 0.68
N GLY A 306 2.86 -12.61 0.57
CA GLY A 306 3.27 -11.30 1.06
C GLY A 306 3.67 -10.29 -0.02
N LEU A 307 3.65 -10.67 -1.30
CA LEU A 307 3.67 -9.73 -2.43
C LEU A 307 2.22 -9.31 -2.77
N PRO A 308 1.97 -8.01 -3.00
CA PRO A 308 0.73 -7.58 -3.62
C PRO A 308 0.62 -8.10 -5.06
N ASP A 309 -0.61 -8.37 -5.52
CA ASP A 309 -0.88 -8.92 -6.86
C ASP A 309 -0.20 -8.09 -7.98
N PHE A 310 -0.17 -6.75 -7.87
CA PHE A 310 0.44 -5.89 -8.90
C PHE A 310 1.98 -6.00 -8.99
N ALA A 311 2.61 -6.62 -8.00
CA ALA A 311 4.05 -6.80 -7.89
C ALA A 311 4.44 -8.29 -7.85
N ASP A 312 3.48 -9.20 -8.04
CA ASP A 312 3.68 -10.64 -8.00
C ASP A 312 3.51 -11.23 -9.40
N PRO A 313 4.55 -11.82 -10.01
CA PRO A 313 4.45 -12.38 -11.36
C PRO A 313 3.62 -13.69 -11.48
N ASP A 314 3.06 -14.21 -10.37
CA ASP A 314 2.22 -15.42 -10.26
C ASP A 314 1.23 -15.22 -9.09
N ALA A 315 0.27 -14.30 -9.25
CA ALA A 315 -0.56 -13.77 -8.15
C ALA A 315 -1.43 -14.80 -7.42
N ASP A 316 -1.81 -15.91 -8.05
CA ASP A 316 -2.53 -17.02 -7.40
C ASP A 316 -1.61 -18.19 -6.97
N GLY A 317 -0.33 -18.08 -7.31
CA GLY A 317 0.75 -18.96 -6.91
C GLY A 317 0.64 -20.35 -7.50
N ASP A 318 -0.09 -20.54 -8.59
CA ASP A 318 -0.34 -21.86 -9.15
C ASP A 318 0.86 -22.42 -9.94
N GLY A 319 1.82 -21.56 -10.32
CA GLY A 319 3.01 -21.93 -11.09
C GLY A 319 2.93 -21.61 -12.58
N ILE A 320 1.93 -20.83 -12.99
CA ILE A 320 1.80 -20.16 -14.28
C ILE A 320 2.05 -18.67 -14.04
N ALA A 321 2.66 -17.98 -15.01
CA ALA A 321 2.95 -16.56 -14.84
C ALA A 321 1.76 -15.72 -15.31
N ASP A 322 1.50 -14.61 -14.64
CA ASP A 322 0.36 -13.74 -14.94
C ASP A 322 0.39 -13.23 -16.38
N VAL A 323 1.59 -12.98 -16.94
CA VAL A 323 1.79 -12.63 -18.36
C VAL A 323 1.27 -13.69 -19.36
N ASP A 324 1.25 -14.97 -18.96
CA ASP A 324 0.70 -16.08 -19.76
C ASP A 324 -0.83 -16.24 -19.53
N GLU A 325 -1.39 -15.55 -18.54
CA GLU A 325 -2.78 -15.63 -18.07
C GLU A 325 -3.59 -14.34 -18.30
N ALA A 326 -2.93 -13.21 -18.45
CA ALA A 326 -3.50 -11.87 -18.37
C ALA A 326 -4.80 -11.67 -19.17
N GLY A 327 -5.81 -11.09 -18.50
CA GLY A 327 -7.02 -10.54 -19.10
C GLY A 327 -8.04 -11.55 -19.68
N ALA A 328 -7.90 -12.85 -19.40
CA ALA A 328 -8.89 -13.87 -19.71
C ALA A 328 -9.78 -14.20 -18.50
N ASP A 329 -10.93 -14.82 -18.78
CA ASP A 329 -11.91 -15.38 -17.82
C ASP A 329 -12.49 -16.58 -18.58
N THR A 330 -11.72 -17.67 -18.57
CA THR A 330 -11.85 -18.78 -19.53
C THR A 330 -13.17 -19.54 -19.32
N ASP A 331 -13.57 -19.78 -18.08
CA ASP A 331 -14.82 -20.45 -17.73
C ASP A 331 -16.04 -19.48 -17.60
N GLY A 332 -15.79 -18.17 -17.43
CA GLY A 332 -16.81 -17.14 -17.32
C GLY A 332 -17.43 -17.01 -15.93
N ASP A 333 -16.75 -17.43 -14.85
CA ASP A 333 -17.22 -17.34 -13.48
C ASP A 333 -17.06 -15.94 -12.87
N GLY A 334 -16.20 -15.12 -13.47
CA GLY A 334 -15.93 -13.72 -13.12
C GLY A 334 -14.64 -13.48 -12.35
N THR A 335 -13.84 -14.52 -12.11
CA THR A 335 -12.44 -14.45 -11.67
C THR A 335 -11.56 -14.45 -12.93
N PRO A 336 -10.67 -13.46 -13.12
CA PRO A 336 -9.69 -13.51 -14.19
C PRO A 336 -8.74 -14.71 -14.02
N ASP A 337 -8.25 -15.27 -15.13
CA ASP A 337 -7.42 -16.49 -15.11
C ASP A 337 -6.18 -16.35 -14.20
N HIS A 338 -5.46 -15.23 -14.23
CA HIS A 338 -4.29 -14.94 -13.35
C HIS A 338 -4.63 -14.88 -11.83
N LEU A 339 -5.91 -15.02 -11.47
CA LEU A 339 -6.39 -15.06 -10.08
C LEU A 339 -7.23 -16.31 -9.78
N ASP A 340 -7.26 -17.27 -10.71
CA ASP A 340 -8.16 -18.42 -10.69
C ASP A 340 -7.42 -19.76 -10.77
N GLU A 341 -7.34 -20.48 -9.65
CA GLU A 341 -6.63 -21.77 -9.53
C GLU A 341 -7.15 -22.92 -10.46
N ASP A 342 -8.24 -22.72 -11.23
CA ASP A 342 -8.94 -23.69 -12.12
C ASP A 342 -9.61 -22.93 -13.30
N ALA A 343 -8.82 -22.27 -14.15
CA ALA A 343 -9.28 -21.28 -15.13
C ALA A 343 -10.33 -21.79 -16.13
N ASP A 344 -10.33 -23.09 -16.47
CA ASP A 344 -11.32 -23.68 -17.37
C ASP A 344 -12.53 -24.32 -16.66
N GLY A 345 -12.48 -24.38 -15.32
CA GLY A 345 -13.53 -24.86 -14.45
C GLY A 345 -13.87 -26.33 -14.63
N ASP A 346 -12.93 -27.14 -15.10
CA ASP A 346 -13.11 -28.57 -15.30
C ASP A 346 -12.93 -29.36 -13.98
N GLY A 347 -12.17 -28.82 -13.04
CA GLY A 347 -11.91 -29.37 -11.71
C GLY A 347 -10.55 -30.07 -11.53
N VAL A 348 -9.66 -29.96 -12.51
CA VAL A 348 -8.21 -30.12 -12.38
C VAL A 348 -7.63 -28.73 -12.10
N PHE A 349 -6.72 -28.60 -11.14
CA PHE A 349 -6.12 -27.29 -10.83
C PHE A 349 -5.04 -26.95 -11.85
N ASP A 350 -4.90 -25.66 -12.15
CA ASP A 350 -4.01 -25.14 -13.19
C ASP A 350 -2.54 -25.50 -12.91
N ARG A 351 -2.11 -25.48 -11.64
CA ARG A 351 -0.83 -26.08 -11.19
C ARG A 351 -0.58 -27.51 -11.69
N GLU A 352 -1.60 -28.35 -11.73
CA GLU A 352 -1.47 -29.74 -12.23
C GLU A 352 -1.34 -29.79 -13.76
N GLU A 353 -1.67 -28.70 -14.45
CA GLU A 353 -1.75 -28.54 -15.91
C GLU A 353 -0.65 -27.64 -16.49
N ALA A 354 -0.01 -26.78 -15.69
CA ALA A 354 1.13 -25.93 -16.03
C ALA A 354 2.28 -26.73 -16.69
N GLY A 355 2.45 -27.97 -16.22
CA GLY A 355 3.44 -28.93 -16.73
C GLY A 355 4.75 -28.93 -15.95
N ASP A 356 5.22 -27.76 -15.51
CA ASP A 356 6.25 -27.58 -14.48
C ASP A 356 6.09 -26.23 -13.76
N ASP A 357 6.84 -26.02 -12.67
CA ASP A 357 6.75 -24.83 -11.80
C ASP A 357 7.75 -23.70 -12.24
N ASP A 358 8.30 -23.73 -13.46
CA ASP A 358 9.24 -22.70 -13.96
C ASP A 358 8.48 -21.65 -14.77
N LEU A 359 8.16 -20.52 -14.14
CA LEU A 359 7.46 -19.36 -14.74
C LEU A 359 8.11 -18.84 -16.04
N ALA A 360 9.40 -19.10 -16.26
CA ALA A 360 10.07 -18.73 -17.50
C ALA A 360 9.77 -19.71 -18.67
N THR A 361 9.07 -20.81 -18.41
CA THR A 361 8.67 -21.79 -19.42
C THR A 361 7.23 -21.56 -19.83
N PRO A 362 6.96 -21.40 -21.14
CA PRO A 362 5.58 -21.21 -21.59
C PRO A 362 4.72 -22.44 -21.26
N PRO A 363 3.44 -22.24 -20.89
CA PRO A 363 2.50 -23.29 -20.59
C PRO A 363 2.43 -24.39 -21.66
N VAL A 364 2.25 -25.63 -21.20
CA VAL A 364 2.16 -26.78 -22.10
C VAL A 364 0.82 -26.82 -22.84
N SER A 365 0.84 -27.40 -24.05
CA SER A 365 -0.35 -27.69 -24.85
C SER A 365 -0.20 -29.08 -25.46
N SER A 366 -0.99 -30.02 -24.93
CA SER A 366 -0.88 -31.46 -25.16
C SER A 366 -1.35 -31.86 -26.55
N ASP A 367 -2.45 -31.28 -27.04
CA ASP A 367 -2.97 -31.52 -28.39
C ASP A 367 -2.45 -30.53 -29.47
N ARG A 368 -1.90 -29.38 -29.02
CA ARG A 368 -1.35 -28.27 -29.83
C ARG A 368 -2.37 -27.57 -30.72
N ASP A 369 -3.59 -27.43 -30.26
CA ASP A 369 -4.62 -26.65 -30.96
C ASP A 369 -4.45 -25.12 -30.77
N GLY A 370 -3.64 -24.72 -29.81
CA GLY A 370 -3.30 -23.34 -29.49
C GLY A 370 -3.88 -22.84 -28.16
N LEU A 371 -4.62 -23.67 -27.43
CA LEU A 371 -4.93 -23.48 -26.01
C LEU A 371 -3.89 -24.24 -25.16
N PRO A 372 -3.35 -23.60 -24.11
CA PRO A 372 -2.65 -24.29 -23.05
C PRO A 372 -3.57 -25.27 -22.30
N ASP A 373 -2.98 -26.28 -21.66
CA ASP A 373 -3.72 -27.33 -20.95
C ASP A 373 -4.60 -26.76 -19.83
N PHE A 374 -4.11 -25.81 -19.01
CA PHE A 374 -4.87 -25.12 -17.95
C PHE A 374 -6.11 -24.33 -18.43
N ARG A 375 -6.25 -24.15 -19.76
CA ARG A 375 -7.37 -23.45 -20.40
C ARG A 375 -8.20 -24.38 -21.30
N ASP A 376 -7.93 -25.68 -21.28
CA ASP A 376 -8.53 -26.66 -22.17
C ASP A 376 -9.14 -27.85 -21.41
N PRO A 377 -10.49 -27.95 -21.35
CA PRO A 377 -11.17 -28.97 -20.53
C PRO A 377 -11.10 -30.40 -21.10
N ASP A 378 -10.25 -30.64 -22.10
CA ASP A 378 -9.95 -31.89 -22.81
C ASP A 378 -8.56 -31.75 -23.44
N SER A 379 -7.52 -31.61 -22.61
CA SER A 379 -6.12 -31.29 -22.94
C SER A 379 -5.52 -32.10 -24.12
N ASP A 380 -5.97 -33.35 -24.31
CA ASP A 380 -5.47 -34.23 -25.37
C ASP A 380 -6.44 -34.41 -26.57
N ALA A 381 -7.61 -33.77 -26.47
CA ALA A 381 -8.69 -33.73 -27.44
C ALA A 381 -9.21 -35.10 -27.91
N ASP A 382 -9.20 -36.12 -27.05
CA ASP A 382 -9.74 -37.44 -27.37
C ASP A 382 -11.28 -37.53 -27.23
N GLY A 383 -11.87 -36.57 -26.50
CA GLY A 383 -13.28 -36.46 -26.20
C GLY A 383 -13.71 -37.01 -24.84
N VAL A 384 -12.77 -37.17 -23.91
CA VAL A 384 -13.00 -37.44 -22.48
C VAL A 384 -12.45 -36.22 -21.71
N PRO A 385 -13.28 -35.51 -20.92
CA PRO A 385 -12.80 -34.34 -20.17
C PRO A 385 -11.79 -34.72 -19.10
N ASP A 386 -10.85 -33.81 -18.84
CA ASP A 386 -9.65 -34.02 -18.02
C ASP A 386 -9.99 -34.46 -16.59
N ALA A 387 -10.98 -33.83 -15.95
CA ALA A 387 -11.50 -34.23 -14.64
C ALA A 387 -12.02 -35.68 -14.56
N THR A 388 -12.20 -36.36 -15.69
CA THR A 388 -12.60 -37.77 -15.76
C THR A 388 -11.66 -38.66 -16.58
N ASP A 389 -10.56 -38.12 -17.10
CA ASP A 389 -9.62 -38.82 -17.94
C ASP A 389 -8.54 -39.50 -17.10
N ASN A 390 -8.46 -40.83 -17.17
CA ASN A 390 -7.42 -41.60 -16.48
C ASN A 390 -6.02 -41.52 -17.12
N CYS A 391 -5.90 -40.81 -18.24
CA CYS A 391 -4.67 -40.41 -18.92
C CYS A 391 -4.78 -38.99 -19.53
N ARG A 392 -5.18 -37.99 -18.72
CA ARG A 392 -5.34 -36.56 -19.06
C ARG A 392 -4.62 -36.03 -20.32
N ILE A 393 -3.31 -36.25 -20.43
CA ILE A 393 -2.47 -35.72 -21.52
C ILE A 393 -2.15 -36.73 -22.66
N VAL A 394 -2.74 -37.93 -22.67
CA VAL A 394 -2.44 -39.02 -23.61
C VAL A 394 -3.72 -39.69 -24.16
N PRO A 395 -4.04 -39.50 -25.46
CA PRO A 395 -5.34 -39.91 -26.01
C PRO A 395 -5.68 -41.39 -25.84
N ASN A 396 -6.75 -41.67 -25.10
CA ASN A 396 -7.21 -43.01 -24.73
C ASN A 396 -8.73 -43.11 -24.48
N ARG A 397 -9.56 -42.56 -25.36
CA ARG A 397 -11.04 -42.55 -25.33
C ARG A 397 -11.77 -43.80 -24.80
N ASP A 398 -11.17 -44.99 -24.85
CA ASP A 398 -11.75 -46.20 -24.25
C ASP A 398 -11.56 -46.35 -22.74
N GLN A 399 -10.72 -45.52 -22.12
CA GLN A 399 -10.51 -45.36 -20.67
C GLN A 399 -10.28 -46.73 -20.00
N LEU A 400 -9.46 -47.56 -20.66
CA LEU A 400 -9.10 -48.87 -20.12
C LEU A 400 -8.15 -48.67 -18.95
N ASP A 401 -8.36 -49.46 -17.91
CA ASP A 401 -7.59 -49.49 -16.66
C ASP A 401 -7.64 -50.94 -16.17
N LEU A 402 -6.59 -51.71 -16.49
CA LEU A 402 -6.53 -53.15 -16.29
C LEU A 402 -6.38 -53.53 -14.81
N ASP A 403 -5.62 -52.77 -14.03
CA ASP A 403 -5.34 -53.07 -12.62
C ASP A 403 -6.31 -52.35 -11.64
N GLY A 404 -7.03 -51.33 -12.13
CA GLY A 404 -8.01 -50.55 -11.38
C GLY A 404 -7.38 -49.50 -10.46
N ASN A 405 -6.15 -49.04 -10.74
CA ASN A 405 -5.43 -48.07 -9.93
C ASN A 405 -5.81 -46.60 -10.22
N GLY A 406 -6.53 -46.35 -11.33
CA GLY A 406 -6.97 -45.03 -11.75
C GLY A 406 -6.11 -44.35 -12.83
N ALA A 407 -4.97 -44.94 -13.22
CA ALA A 407 -4.22 -44.60 -14.41
C ALA A 407 -4.70 -45.46 -15.59
N GLY A 408 -4.79 -44.89 -16.79
CA GLY A 408 -5.21 -45.65 -17.95
C GLY A 408 -4.09 -46.46 -18.58
N ASP A 409 -4.46 -47.56 -19.25
CA ASP A 409 -3.53 -48.52 -19.85
C ASP A 409 -2.48 -47.89 -20.79
N VAL A 410 -2.73 -46.69 -21.36
CA VAL A 410 -1.79 -46.04 -22.29
C VAL A 410 -0.74 -45.18 -21.61
N CYS A 411 -1.00 -44.75 -20.37
CA CYS A 411 -0.14 -43.87 -19.58
C CYS A 411 0.36 -44.54 -18.29
N ASP A 412 -0.16 -45.72 -17.95
CA ASP A 412 0.38 -46.56 -16.90
C ASP A 412 1.70 -47.24 -17.35
N GLY A 413 2.66 -47.32 -16.43
CA GLY A 413 3.92 -48.02 -16.63
C GLY A 413 3.96 -49.44 -16.06
N ASP A 414 2.92 -49.86 -15.33
CA ASP A 414 2.72 -51.19 -14.74
C ASP A 414 1.25 -51.62 -14.96
N LEU A 415 0.95 -52.10 -16.15
CA LEU A 415 -0.41 -52.37 -16.65
C LEU A 415 -1.26 -53.28 -15.76
N ASP A 416 -0.63 -54.15 -14.97
CA ASP A 416 -1.36 -55.13 -14.16
C ASP A 416 -1.17 -54.97 -12.64
N GLY A 417 -0.37 -53.98 -12.23
CA GLY A 417 -0.19 -53.57 -10.85
C GLY A 417 0.52 -54.61 -9.98
N ASP A 418 1.39 -55.44 -10.57
CA ASP A 418 2.13 -56.47 -9.85
C ASP A 418 3.47 -55.97 -9.25
N GLY A 419 3.88 -54.75 -9.61
CA GLY A 419 5.09 -54.08 -9.15
C GLY A 419 6.30 -54.20 -10.09
N TRP A 420 6.12 -54.71 -11.30
CA TRP A 420 7.12 -54.69 -12.37
C TRP A 420 6.66 -53.80 -13.51
N ALA A 421 7.52 -52.88 -13.93
CA ALA A 421 7.22 -52.04 -15.09
C ALA A 421 7.06 -52.92 -16.34
N ASP A 422 6.16 -52.54 -17.25
CA ASP A 422 5.80 -53.31 -18.46
C ASP A 422 7.02 -53.73 -19.30
N GLU A 423 8.06 -52.89 -19.32
CA GLU A 423 9.29 -53.15 -20.07
C GLU A 423 10.19 -54.25 -19.47
N ASP A 424 10.04 -54.50 -18.16
CA ASP A 424 10.76 -55.49 -17.38
C ASP A 424 9.89 -56.69 -16.96
N ASP A 425 8.57 -56.64 -17.22
CA ASP A 425 7.61 -57.68 -16.89
C ASP A 425 7.52 -58.78 -17.97
N ASN A 426 7.68 -60.04 -17.56
CA ASN A 426 7.53 -61.20 -18.43
C ASN A 426 6.07 -61.63 -18.68
N CYS A 427 5.09 -60.99 -18.04
CA CYS A 427 3.66 -61.11 -18.30
C CYS A 427 2.90 -59.77 -18.12
N PRO A 428 3.10 -58.75 -19.00
CA PRO A 428 2.58 -57.36 -18.86
C PRO A 428 1.05 -57.15 -18.80
N PHE A 429 0.24 -58.20 -18.68
CA PHE A 429 -1.21 -58.11 -18.63
C PHE A 429 -1.81 -59.11 -17.62
N VAL A 430 -0.98 -59.81 -16.85
CA VAL A 430 -1.39 -60.89 -15.94
C VAL A 430 -0.53 -60.87 -14.67
N PRO A 431 -1.07 -60.39 -13.53
CA PRO A 431 -0.24 -60.10 -12.37
C PRO A 431 0.56 -61.30 -11.87
N ASN A 432 1.88 -61.16 -11.82
CA ASN A 432 2.82 -62.22 -11.44
C ASN A 432 4.11 -61.69 -10.81
N ALA A 433 3.99 -60.97 -9.69
CA ALA A 433 5.10 -60.34 -8.96
C ALA A 433 6.35 -61.23 -8.67
N ASP A 434 6.24 -62.56 -8.76
CA ASP A 434 7.36 -63.49 -8.63
C ASP A 434 8.19 -63.68 -9.92
N GLN A 435 7.71 -63.17 -11.06
CA GLN A 435 8.34 -63.20 -12.38
C GLN A 435 8.84 -64.59 -12.75
N ALA A 436 8.12 -65.64 -12.34
CA ALA A 436 8.51 -67.03 -12.59
C ALA A 436 8.53 -67.32 -14.11
N ASP A 437 9.67 -67.82 -14.59
CA ASP A 437 9.92 -68.28 -15.96
C ASP A 437 10.78 -69.55 -15.87
N GLU A 438 10.13 -70.72 -15.79
CA GLU A 438 10.83 -71.98 -15.52
C GLU A 438 11.69 -72.46 -16.71
N ASP A 439 11.29 -72.12 -17.95
CA ASP A 439 11.97 -72.57 -19.16
C ASP A 439 12.97 -71.55 -19.74
N GLY A 440 12.93 -70.31 -19.26
CA GLY A 440 13.89 -69.24 -19.57
C GLY A 440 13.72 -68.69 -20.98
N ASP A 441 12.52 -68.76 -21.56
CA ASP A 441 12.23 -68.24 -22.90
C ASP A 441 11.88 -66.74 -22.92
N GLY A 442 11.71 -66.14 -21.74
CA GLY A 442 11.41 -64.71 -21.55
C GLY A 442 9.92 -64.40 -21.43
N GLN A 443 9.02 -65.39 -21.49
CA GLN A 443 7.60 -65.23 -21.20
C GLN A 443 7.26 -65.95 -19.88
N GLY A 444 6.60 -65.27 -18.95
CA GLY A 444 6.33 -65.82 -17.62
C GLY A 444 5.33 -66.98 -17.60
N ASP A 445 5.46 -67.82 -16.57
CA ASP A 445 4.59 -68.97 -16.32
C ASP A 445 3.11 -68.56 -16.18
N ALA A 446 2.84 -67.36 -15.69
CA ALA A 446 1.50 -66.85 -15.40
C ALA A 446 0.65 -66.61 -16.65
N CYS A 447 1.27 -66.19 -17.76
CA CYS A 447 0.59 -65.82 -19.00
C CYS A 447 0.72 -66.87 -20.13
N THR A 448 1.56 -67.91 -19.96
CA THR A 448 1.68 -69.02 -20.92
C THR A 448 0.70 -70.16 -20.64
N GLY A 449 0.23 -70.33 -19.40
CA GLY A 449 -0.82 -71.28 -19.02
C GLY A 449 -0.45 -72.76 -19.16
N GLU A 450 0.80 -73.09 -19.49
CA GLU A 450 1.27 -74.45 -19.74
C GLU A 450 2.63 -74.66 -19.06
N PRO A 451 2.74 -75.51 -18.02
CA PRO A 451 4.04 -76.08 -17.70
C PRO A 451 4.39 -77.06 -18.83
N GLU A 452 5.26 -76.67 -19.76
CA GLU A 452 5.76 -77.58 -20.78
C GLU A 452 6.35 -78.83 -20.09
N GLU A 453 5.73 -79.99 -20.32
CA GLU A 453 6.20 -81.27 -19.82
C GLU A 453 7.69 -81.42 -20.19
N PRO A 454 8.59 -81.67 -19.22
CA PRO A 454 10.02 -81.57 -19.46
C PRO A 454 10.45 -82.53 -20.56
N GLY A 455 11.00 -81.96 -21.63
CA GLY A 455 11.47 -82.65 -22.82
C GLY A 455 12.29 -83.89 -22.50
N VAL A 456 11.72 -85.06 -22.80
CA VAL A 456 12.42 -86.35 -22.79
C VAL A 456 13.54 -86.33 -23.83
N SER A 457 14.78 -86.08 -23.37
CA SER A 457 16.00 -86.46 -24.08
C SER A 457 16.36 -87.91 -23.72
N GLY A 458 15.59 -88.86 -24.28
CA GLY A 458 15.79 -90.30 -24.07
C GLY A 458 15.94 -91.06 -25.38
N GLY A 459 17.19 -91.25 -25.81
CA GLY A 459 17.51 -91.98 -27.03
C GLY A 459 17.18 -93.48 -27.02
N SER A 460 16.91 -93.96 -28.23
CA SER A 460 17.14 -95.32 -28.74
C SER A 460 16.06 -96.40 -28.56
N ALA A 461 15.54 -96.77 -29.75
CA ALA A 461 15.29 -98.11 -30.26
C ALA A 461 13.86 -98.70 -30.22
N ASP A 462 13.41 -98.98 -31.45
CA ASP A 462 12.74 -100.21 -31.90
C ASP A 462 11.26 -100.43 -31.55
N CYS A 463 10.35 -100.11 -32.49
CA CYS A 463 9.85 -101.09 -33.47
C CYS A 463 8.54 -100.63 -34.14
N ALA A 464 8.59 -100.57 -35.47
CA ALA A 464 7.62 -101.14 -36.42
C ALA A 464 6.11 -100.81 -36.32
N ALA A 465 5.70 -100.03 -37.33
CA ALA A 465 4.68 -100.39 -38.33
C ALA A 465 3.19 -100.35 -37.97
N GLY A 466 2.47 -99.48 -38.69
CA GLY A 466 1.23 -99.88 -39.35
C GLY A 466 0.15 -98.80 -39.47
N GLY A 467 -0.12 -98.36 -40.70
CA GLY A 467 -1.48 -98.04 -41.14
C GLY A 467 -1.85 -96.57 -41.32
N SER A 468 -1.75 -96.08 -42.56
CA SER A 468 -2.61 -95.02 -43.11
C SER A 468 -4.02 -95.59 -43.47
N PRO A 469 -4.96 -94.85 -44.09
CA PRO A 469 -5.18 -93.39 -44.18
C PRO A 469 -6.67 -92.95 -43.99
N GLY A 470 -6.91 -91.63 -44.00
CA GLY A 470 -8.10 -91.00 -44.60
C GLY A 470 -8.90 -90.13 -43.64
N SER A 471 -9.57 -89.04 -44.03
CA SER A 471 -9.67 -88.27 -45.27
C SER A 471 -10.69 -87.14 -45.00
N GLY A 472 -10.39 -85.90 -45.43
CA GLY A 472 -11.37 -84.84 -45.73
C GLY A 472 -12.09 -84.21 -44.52
N ALA A 473 -12.66 -83.01 -44.60
CA ALA A 473 -12.80 -82.05 -45.69
C ALA A 473 -13.16 -80.69 -45.07
N ALA A 474 -12.80 -79.62 -45.78
CA ALA A 474 -13.19 -78.24 -45.54
C ALA A 474 -14.71 -78.02 -45.59
N LEU A 475 -15.20 -76.95 -44.95
CA LEU A 475 -16.33 -76.18 -45.47
C LEU A 475 -16.33 -74.74 -44.92
N LEU A 476 -16.22 -73.77 -45.85
CA LEU A 476 -16.62 -72.37 -45.69
C LEU A 476 -18.14 -72.24 -45.52
N ALA A 477 -18.61 -71.24 -44.78
CA ALA A 477 -19.86 -70.54 -45.07
C ALA A 477 -19.89 -69.12 -44.48
N LEU A 478 -19.82 -68.12 -45.37
CA LEU A 478 -20.23 -66.72 -45.17
C LEU A 478 -21.74 -66.61 -45.38
N VAL A 479 -22.46 -65.90 -44.50
CA VAL A 479 -23.73 -65.22 -44.84
C VAL A 479 -23.85 -63.91 -44.05
N ALA A 480 -23.85 -62.79 -44.78
CA ALA A 480 -24.32 -61.48 -44.32
C ALA A 480 -25.85 -61.38 -44.51
N LEU A 481 -26.54 -60.66 -43.61
CA LEU A 481 -27.87 -60.13 -43.92
C LEU A 481 -28.14 -58.81 -43.18
N ALA A 482 -28.22 -57.75 -43.96
CA ALA A 482 -28.72 -56.43 -43.56
C ALA A 482 -30.26 -56.43 -43.45
N LEU A 483 -30.82 -55.60 -42.57
CA LEU A 483 -32.21 -55.11 -42.70
C LEU A 483 -32.32 -53.64 -42.25
N ARG A 484 -33.15 -52.93 -43.02
CA ARG A 484 -33.27 -51.48 -43.21
C ARG A 484 -34.36 -50.84 -42.33
N ARG A 485 -34.10 -49.58 -41.92
CA ARG A 485 -34.93 -48.34 -41.96
C ARG A 485 -36.45 -48.41 -41.70
N ARG A 486 -36.92 -47.45 -40.88
CA ARG A 486 -37.77 -46.26 -41.22
C ARG A 486 -38.16 -45.61 -39.88
N ARG A 487 -38.22 -44.29 -39.71
CA ARG A 487 -38.64 -43.25 -40.65
C ARG A 487 -38.17 -41.88 -40.17
#